data_AF-A0A924Q5U1-F1
#
_entry.id   AF-A0A924Q5U1-F1
#
_cell.length_a   1.000
_cell.length_b   1.000
_cell.length_c   1.000
_cell.angle_alpha   90.00
_cell.angle_beta   90.00
_cell.angle_gamma   90.00
#
_symmetry.space_group_name_H-M   'P 1'
#
loop_
_entity.id
_entity.type
_entity.pdbx_description
1 polymer ?
#
loop_
_entity_poly.entity_id
_entity_poly.type
_entity_poly.pdbx_seq_one_letter_code
_entity_poly.pdbx_strand_id
1 'polypeptide(L)'
;LERGRIDASDQRLLDSPLGFAGHRCLASIFFCTGSSLERKRRDLALGCARQVLEPHSSRNTAGATSPNDHVVVVRVLAPLVEPAMHLLRQVWATWRQELWQVKHASPRIWAT
;
A
#
# COMPACT_ATOMS: atom_id res chain seq x y z
N LEU A 1 -15.64 3.94 4.18
CA LEU A 1 -15.29 3.41 2.85
C LEU A 1 -14.72 4.54 2.02
N GLU A 2 -13.56 4.33 1.38
CA GLU A 2 -13.01 5.28 0.41
C GLU A 2 -14.02 5.53 -0.72
N ARG A 3 -14.13 6.79 -1.18
CA ARG A 3 -14.91 7.17 -2.35
C ARG A 3 -14.03 7.95 -3.32
N GLY A 4 -13.29 7.25 -4.18
CA GLY A 4 -12.51 7.84 -5.25
C GLY A 4 -13.23 7.66 -6.60
N ARG A 5 -13.71 8.74 -7.22
CA ARG A 5 -14.14 8.71 -8.63
C ARG A 5 -12.94 9.07 -9.49
N ILE A 6 -12.50 8.13 -10.32
CA ILE A 6 -11.50 8.39 -11.36
C ILE A 6 -12.25 8.51 -12.67
N ASP A 7 -12.22 9.70 -13.25
CA ASP A 7 -12.73 9.92 -14.59
C ASP A 7 -11.61 9.62 -15.60
N ALA A 8 -11.82 8.63 -16.46
CA ALA A 8 -10.81 8.25 -17.45
C ALA A 8 -10.53 9.36 -18.49
N SER A 9 -11.41 10.35 -18.60
CA SER A 9 -11.21 11.51 -19.48
C SER A 9 -10.48 12.67 -18.81
N ASP A 10 -10.31 12.66 -17.47
CA ASP A 10 -9.64 13.72 -16.74
C ASP A 10 -8.12 13.64 -16.87
N GLN A 11 -7.60 14.17 -17.98
CA GLN A 11 -6.16 14.21 -18.27
C GLN A 11 -5.36 14.96 -17.21
N ARG A 12 -5.97 15.94 -16.51
CA ARG A 12 -5.28 16.66 -15.42
C ARG A 12 -5.03 15.75 -14.24
N LEU A 13 -6.03 14.97 -13.83
CA LEU A 13 -5.85 13.96 -12.79
C LEU A 13 -4.84 12.89 -13.22
N LEU A 14 -4.92 12.42 -14.47
CA LEU A 14 -4.12 11.30 -14.95
C LEU A 14 -2.64 11.63 -15.17
N ASP A 15 -2.32 12.84 -15.62
CA ASP A 15 -0.96 13.17 -16.08
C ASP A 15 -0.25 14.24 -15.23
N SER A 16 -0.98 14.98 -14.39
CA SER A 16 -0.36 15.95 -13.47
C SER A 16 0.54 15.26 -12.44
N PRO A 17 1.69 15.85 -12.07
CA PRO A 17 2.52 15.35 -10.96
C PRO A 17 1.81 15.39 -9.60
N LEU A 18 0.75 16.18 -9.44
CA LEU A 18 -0.10 16.20 -8.24
C LEU A 18 -1.25 15.18 -8.29
N GLY A 19 -1.46 14.55 -9.45
CA GLY A 19 -2.43 13.48 -9.66
C GLY A 19 -1.73 12.13 -9.73
N PHE A 20 -1.89 11.44 -10.85
CA PHE A 20 -1.31 10.11 -11.07
C PHE A 20 0.09 10.17 -11.69
N ALA A 21 0.56 11.35 -12.09
CA ALA A 21 1.89 11.57 -12.68
C ALA A 21 2.16 10.63 -13.89
N GLY A 22 1.14 10.32 -14.68
CA GLY A 22 1.24 9.43 -15.84
C GLY A 22 1.17 7.93 -15.49
N HIS A 23 1.12 7.56 -14.22
CA HIS A 23 0.90 6.18 -13.80
C HIS A 23 -0.53 5.72 -14.13
N ARG A 24 -0.69 4.42 -14.44
CA ARG A 24 -1.95 3.83 -14.88
C ARG A 24 -2.48 2.74 -13.95
N CYS A 25 -1.71 2.39 -12.92
CA CYS A 25 -2.12 1.48 -11.87
C CYS A 25 -2.11 2.22 -10.52
N LEU A 26 -3.26 2.19 -9.83
CA LEU A 26 -3.38 2.55 -8.42
C LEU A 26 -3.68 1.27 -7.64
N ALA A 27 -2.89 0.99 -6.61
CA ALA A 27 -3.14 -0.15 -5.73
C ALA A 27 -3.08 0.28 -4.26
N SER A 28 -3.80 -0.44 -3.40
CA SER A 28 -3.80 -0.19 -1.96
C SER A 28 -3.89 -1.51 -1.19
N ILE A 29 -3.19 -1.59 -0.06
CA ILE A 29 -3.33 -2.66 0.93
C ILE A 29 -3.62 -2.03 2.29
N PHE A 30 -4.45 -2.71 3.07
CA PHE A 30 -4.93 -2.21 4.35
C PHE A 30 -4.64 -3.22 5.46
N PHE A 31 -4.19 -2.70 6.60
CA PHE A 31 -4.29 -3.37 7.88
C PHE A 31 -5.40 -2.67 8.67
N CYS A 32 -6.49 -3.39 8.93
CA CYS A 32 -7.69 -2.88 9.61
C CYS A 32 -7.95 -3.64 10.91
N THR A 33 -8.44 -2.95 11.94
CA THR A 33 -8.80 -3.54 13.22
C THR A 33 -10.18 -3.09 13.72
N GLY A 34 -10.87 -3.98 14.44
CA GLY A 34 -12.16 -3.65 15.08
C GLY A 34 -12.03 -2.76 16.31
N SER A 35 -10.87 -2.78 16.97
CA SER A 35 -10.50 -1.90 18.08
C SER A 35 -9.42 -0.91 17.66
N SER A 36 -9.29 0.19 18.39
CA SER A 36 -8.23 1.19 18.18
C SER A 36 -6.84 0.54 18.29
N LEU A 37 -5.96 0.83 17.33
CA LEU A 37 -4.57 0.42 17.34
C LEU A 37 -3.80 1.15 18.44
N GLU A 38 -3.13 0.38 19.28
CA GLU A 38 -2.11 0.93 20.17
C GLU A 38 -0.99 1.57 19.34
N ARG A 39 -0.45 2.69 19.85
CA ARG A 39 0.62 3.45 19.19
C ARG A 39 1.76 2.54 18.70
N LYS A 40 2.27 1.67 19.58
CA LYS A 40 3.38 0.75 19.26
C LYS A 40 3.06 -0.17 18.07
N ARG A 41 1.84 -0.71 18.00
CA ARG A 41 1.42 -1.61 16.92
C ARG A 41 1.24 -0.87 15.60
N ARG A 42 0.69 0.35 15.64
CA ARG A 42 0.58 1.24 14.48
C ARG A 42 1.97 1.64 13.96
N ASP A 43 2.87 2.04 14.86
CA ASP A 43 4.24 2.45 14.50
C ASP A 43 5.03 1.29 13.91
N LEU A 44 4.87 0.07 14.45
CA LEU A 44 5.44 -1.14 13.87
C LEU A 44 4.93 -1.38 12.44
N ALA A 45 3.61 -1.34 12.22
CA ALA A 45 3.02 -1.53 10.90
C ALA A 45 3.53 -0.48 9.89
N LEU A 46 3.58 0.80 10.28
CA LEU A 46 4.08 1.90 9.45
C LEU A 46 5.58 1.75 9.17
N GLY A 47 6.38 1.45 10.20
CA GLY A 47 7.82 1.31 10.10
C GLY A 47 8.22 0.19 9.14
N CYS A 48 7.64 -0.99 9.31
CA CYS A 48 7.90 -2.14 8.45
C CYS A 48 7.47 -1.88 6.99
N ALA A 49 6.31 -1.24 6.77
CA ALA A 49 5.89 -0.86 5.43
C ALA A 49 6.89 0.10 4.78
N ARG A 50 7.31 1.15 5.50
CA ARG A 50 8.29 2.13 4.99
C ARG A 50 9.63 1.48 4.65
N GLN A 51 10.12 0.55 5.49
CA GLN A 51 11.35 -0.20 5.21
C GLN A 51 11.27 -1.00 3.90
N VAL A 52 10.11 -1.57 3.57
CA VAL A 52 9.88 -2.26 2.29
C VAL A 52 9.82 -1.27 1.12
N LEU A 53 9.27 -0.07 1.34
CA LEU A 53 9.11 0.96 0.31
C LEU A 53 10.45 1.59 -0.10
N GLU A 54 11.36 1.86 0.85
CA GLU A 54 12.62 2.58 0.62
C GLU A 54 13.48 2.06 -0.56
N PRO A 55 13.78 0.75 -0.67
CA PRO A 55 14.59 0.23 -1.78
C PRO A 55 13.79 0.03 -3.08
N HIS A 56 12.47 0.20 -3.09
CA HIS A 56 11.64 -0.11 -4.26
C HIS A 56 11.72 0.99 -5.33
N SER A 57 11.61 0.59 -6.59
CA SER A 57 11.53 1.52 -7.74
C SER A 57 10.35 2.49 -7.67
N SER A 58 9.32 2.16 -6.88
CA SER A 58 8.08 2.95 -6.71
C SER A 58 8.09 3.81 -5.45
N ARG A 59 9.22 3.97 -4.75
CA ARG A 59 9.29 4.68 -3.46
C ARG A 59 8.74 6.11 -3.52
N ASN A 60 8.95 6.80 -4.65
CA ASN A 60 8.51 8.19 -4.83
C ASN A 60 7.01 8.30 -5.10
N THR A 61 6.36 7.17 -5.41
CA THR A 61 4.95 7.11 -5.79
C THR A 61 4.18 6.12 -4.91
N ALA A 62 4.77 5.72 -3.78
CA ALA A 62 4.18 4.88 -2.77
C ALA A 62 4.26 5.55 -1.40
N GLY A 63 3.26 5.34 -0.56
CA GLY A 63 3.21 5.93 0.78
C GLY A 63 2.43 5.07 1.77
N ALA A 64 2.89 5.08 3.02
CA ALA A 64 2.27 4.39 4.16
C ALA A 64 1.80 5.40 5.21
N THR A 65 0.51 5.37 5.55
CA THR A 65 -0.09 6.27 6.54
C THR A 65 -1.18 5.58 7.37
N SER A 66 -1.62 6.21 8.45
CA SER A 66 -2.71 5.76 9.30
C SER A 66 -3.74 6.88 9.40
N PRO A 67 -4.81 6.85 8.57
CA PRO A 67 -5.76 7.97 8.47
C PRO A 67 -6.66 8.09 9.71
N ASN A 68 -6.73 7.05 10.53
CA ASN A 68 -7.43 7.01 11.81
C ASN A 68 -6.83 5.86 12.66
N ASP A 69 -7.32 5.71 13.89
CA ASP A 69 -6.80 4.73 14.84
C ASP A 69 -7.10 3.26 14.48
N HIS A 70 -7.86 2.98 13.43
CA HIS A 70 -8.28 1.62 13.07
C HIS A 70 -7.64 1.09 11.78
N VAL A 71 -6.91 1.94 11.05
CA VAL A 71 -6.42 1.62 9.72
C VAL A 71 -4.98 2.07 9.55
N VAL A 72 -4.16 1.18 8.99
CA VAL A 72 -2.91 1.51 8.31
C VAL A 72 -3.08 1.16 6.84
N VAL A 73 -2.76 2.09 5.95
CA VAL A 73 -2.88 1.94 4.51
C VAL A 73 -1.53 2.18 3.86
N VAL A 74 -1.19 1.32 2.90
CA VAL A 74 -0.15 1.59 1.91
C VAL A 74 -0.81 1.77 0.56
N ARG A 75 -0.44 2.84 -0.13
CA ARG A 75 -0.92 3.17 -1.47
C ARG A 75 0.26 3.32 -2.42
N VAL A 76 0.09 2.87 -3.65
CA VAL A 76 1.12 2.95 -4.70
C VAL A 76 0.49 3.36 -6.03
N LEU A 77 1.14 4.29 -6.71
CA LEU A 77 0.96 4.57 -8.13
C LEU A 77 2.10 3.90 -8.90
N ALA A 78 1.76 3.17 -9.96
CA ALA A 78 2.70 2.40 -10.76
C ALA A 78 2.33 2.44 -12.25
N PRO A 79 3.29 2.24 -13.17
CA PRO A 79 3.00 2.22 -14.60
C PRO A 79 2.09 1.03 -14.98
N LEU A 80 2.21 -0.10 -14.28
CA LEU A 80 1.45 -1.33 -14.51
C LEU A 80 1.21 -2.08 -13.18
N VAL A 81 0.49 -3.20 -13.22
CA VAL A 81 0.05 -3.96 -12.06
C VAL A 81 1.19 -4.73 -11.38
N GLU A 82 2.12 -5.30 -12.13
CA GLU A 82 3.21 -6.15 -11.66
C GLU A 82 4.11 -5.43 -10.63
N PRO A 83 4.63 -4.20 -10.89
CA PRO A 83 5.43 -3.49 -9.90
C PRO A 83 4.63 -3.11 -8.64
N ALA A 84 3.34 -2.80 -8.77
CA ALA A 84 2.47 -2.53 -7.63
C ALA A 84 2.26 -3.80 -6.79
N MET A 85 1.95 -4.92 -7.43
CA MET A 85 1.75 -6.21 -6.78
C MET A 85 3.02 -6.73 -6.13
N HIS A 86 4.18 -6.57 -6.77
CA HIS A 86 5.48 -6.93 -6.21
C HIS A 86 5.75 -6.20 -4.89
N LEU A 87 5.50 -4.89 -4.84
CA LEU A 87 5.64 -4.10 -3.62
C LEU A 87 4.63 -4.52 -2.54
N LEU A 88 3.35 -4.61 -2.87
CA LEU A 88 2.29 -4.91 -1.89
C LEU A 88 2.38 -6.35 -1.34
N ARG A 89 2.88 -7.30 -2.13
CA ARG A 89 3.21 -8.67 -1.69
C ARG A 89 4.26 -8.65 -0.58
N GLN A 90 5.32 -7.84 -0.73
CA GLN A 90 6.35 -7.71 0.29
C GLN A 90 5.81 -7.05 1.56
N VAL A 91 5.04 -5.96 1.43
CA VAL A 91 4.39 -5.31 2.59
C VAL A 91 3.49 -6.29 3.34
N TRP A 92 2.66 -7.04 2.60
CA TRP A 92 1.79 -8.07 3.17
C TRP A 92 2.58 -9.14 3.92
N ALA A 93 3.66 -9.65 3.32
CA ALA A 93 4.52 -10.67 3.90
C ALA A 93 5.15 -10.19 5.22
N THR A 94 5.71 -8.98 5.20
CA THR A 94 6.32 -8.37 6.38
C THR A 94 5.27 -8.13 7.47
N TRP A 95 4.10 -7.59 7.15
CA TRP A 95 3.04 -7.41 8.14
C TRP A 95 2.58 -8.73 8.75
N ARG A 96 2.40 -9.79 7.96
CA ARG A 96 2.04 -11.13 8.45
C ARG A 96 3.03 -11.65 9.50
N GLN A 97 4.32 -11.47 9.25
CA GLN A 97 5.37 -11.84 10.19
C GLN A 97 5.35 -10.94 11.42
N GLU A 98 5.44 -9.62 11.25
CA GLU A 98 5.68 -8.71 12.36
C GLU A 98 4.45 -8.50 13.25
N LEU A 99 3.24 -8.45 12.66
CA LEU A 99 2.01 -8.14 13.39
C LEU A 99 1.25 -9.37 13.90
N TRP A 100 1.51 -10.55 13.33
CA TRP A 100 0.83 -11.80 13.69
C TRP A 100 1.76 -12.99 13.93
N GLN A 101 3.07 -12.86 13.73
CA GLN A 101 4.05 -13.94 13.91
C GLN A 101 3.76 -15.17 13.05
N VAL A 102 3.09 -14.99 11.90
CA VAL A 102 2.77 -16.09 11.01
C VAL A 102 3.75 -16.12 9.85
N LYS A 103 4.48 -17.23 9.73
CA LYS A 103 5.47 -17.45 8.66
C LYS A 103 4.83 -17.23 7.29
N HIS A 104 5.55 -16.51 6.43
CA HIS A 104 5.10 -16.21 5.07
C HIS A 104 4.88 -17.50 4.26
N ALA A 105 3.74 -17.53 3.56
CA ALA A 105 3.47 -18.43 2.45
C ALA A 105 2.84 -17.54 1.37
N SER A 106 3.34 -17.61 0.14
CA SER A 106 2.82 -16.78 -0.94
C SER A 106 1.31 -17.00 -1.11
N PRO A 107 0.47 -15.93 -1.11
CA PRO A 107 -0.96 -16.11 -1.31
C PRO A 107 -1.22 -16.78 -2.64
N ARG A 108 -2.03 -17.84 -2.67
CA ARG A 108 -2.38 -18.55 -3.92
C ARG A 108 -2.97 -17.62 -4.98
N ILE A 109 -3.75 -16.63 -4.55
CA ILE A 109 -4.35 -15.59 -5.41
C ILE A 109 -3.32 -14.71 -6.12
N TRP A 110 -2.07 -14.74 -5.68
CA TRP A 110 -0.96 -13.90 -6.13
C TRP A 110 0.20 -14.76 -6.69
N ALA A 111 -0.03 -16.04 -6.94
CA ALA A 111 1.00 -16.97 -7.43
C ALA A 111 1.05 -17.08 -8.97
N THR A 112 0.18 -16.38 -9.68
CA THR A 112 0.15 -16.28 -11.15
C THR A 112 0.84 -15.01 -11.62
#